data_AF-D5HC98-F1
#
_entry.id   AF-D5HC98-F1
#
_cell.length_a   1.000
_cell.length_b   1.000
_cell.length_c   1.000
_cell.angle_alpha   90.00
_cell.angle_beta   90.00
_cell.angle_gamma   90.00
#
_symmetry.space_group_name_H-M   'P 1'
#
loop_
_entity.id
_entity.type
_entity.pdbx_description
1 polymer ?
#
loop_
_entity_poly.entity_id
_entity_poly.type
_entity_poly.pdbx_seq_one_letter_code
_entity_poly.pdbx_strand_id
1 'polypeptide(L)'
;MKRFLTKYIFWYLLTGVMIVTTVLITRSPFASGLATFVGFLTIGSITGTITITTLTDLRHVTSKLAEGNLDKSIRTGRSDEFGDVYRAVDDLRQSLRARIEEAEERKAEAEETKREAESLAERREKEKEALSEEVDRMVGAMDRFAGGDLTVQVDAETEGRDLASKMDASQAEEIGRLQGKFNQSVQNIQQVFHRLSEAVEKTDAVANQLASSADQLNAGVQKQAQQADEVAAAMEQMARTIDDNAENATETAKAARKNGELAEENGDVVLKAVDKMREIGDVVKRSARTVSGLKESSEEIGKIVATIDEIADQTNLLALNAAIEAARAGGDGSGKTGQGFAVVAEEVRELAERTSKATDEIEQMVSSVQEDTSEAVGAIEQGQSEVEAGIELAGQAADAFEEIVDSTGGITDRVDSIATATEEQAATGDQISESVQSISEVSDESAQGIEEVVQAATELEELTGSLRGLVDEFHVGSRDANGRADGPKAPANGTEGGFESTTGDGAAGRREAPELGA
;
A
#
# COMPACT_ATOMS: atom_id res chain seq x y z
N MET A 1 -32.98 98.13 -93.93
CA MET A 1 -33.04 98.05 -95.43
C MET A 1 -34.03 99.03 -96.10
N LYS A 2 -35.33 99.06 -95.77
CA LYS A 2 -36.34 99.93 -96.46
C LYS A 2 -36.09 101.46 -96.36
N ARG A 3 -35.36 101.95 -95.35
CA ARG A 3 -35.07 103.39 -95.13
C ARG A 3 -33.81 103.90 -95.84
N PHE A 4 -32.87 103.02 -96.18
CA PHE A 4 -31.64 103.37 -96.90
C PHE A 4 -31.92 103.57 -98.40
N LEU A 5 -32.76 102.70 -98.98
CA LEU A 5 -33.14 102.74 -100.39
C LEU A 5 -33.89 104.04 -100.77
N THR A 6 -34.72 104.56 -99.86
CA THR A 6 -35.54 105.77 -100.10
C THR A 6 -34.71 107.03 -100.21
N LYS A 7 -33.62 107.15 -99.42
CA LYS A 7 -32.71 108.31 -99.50
C LYS A 7 -31.87 108.31 -100.78
N TYR A 8 -31.52 107.13 -101.30
CA TYR A 8 -30.77 106.98 -102.54
C TYR A 8 -31.59 107.36 -103.79
N ILE A 9 -32.84 106.90 -103.86
CA ILE A 9 -33.73 107.21 -105.00
C ILE A 9 -33.96 108.73 -105.12
N PHE A 10 -34.10 109.44 -103.99
CA PHE A 10 -34.31 110.88 -103.97
C PHE A 10 -33.14 111.65 -104.61
N TRP A 11 -31.90 111.29 -104.28
CA TRP A 11 -30.71 111.95 -104.84
C TRP A 11 -30.51 111.66 -106.34
N TYR A 12 -30.79 110.43 -106.79
CA TYR A 12 -30.68 110.07 -108.22
C TYR A 12 -31.72 110.80 -109.10
N LEU A 13 -32.95 110.98 -108.61
CA LEU A 13 -34.01 111.73 -109.31
C LEU A 13 -33.65 113.22 -109.46
N LEU A 14 -33.07 113.82 -108.41
CA LEU A 14 -32.65 115.21 -108.41
C LEU A 14 -31.52 115.47 -109.43
N THR A 15 -30.55 114.55 -109.54
CA THR A 15 -29.50 114.62 -110.56
C THR A 15 -30.02 114.43 -111.98
N GLY A 16 -31.03 113.57 -112.18
CA GLY A 16 -31.67 113.37 -113.49
C GLY A 16 -32.35 114.63 -114.01
N VAL A 17 -33.07 115.36 -113.15
CA VAL A 17 -33.74 116.62 -113.52
C VAL A 17 -32.71 117.68 -113.92
N MET A 18 -31.59 117.80 -113.18
CA MET A 18 -30.56 118.80 -113.45
C MET A 18 -29.84 118.58 -114.80
N ILE A 19 -29.67 117.33 -115.21
CA ILE A 19 -29.06 116.96 -116.50
C ILE A 19 -29.98 117.37 -117.66
N VAL A 20 -31.30 117.15 -117.55
CA VAL A 20 -32.27 117.50 -118.60
C VAL A 20 -32.38 119.02 -118.78
N THR A 21 -32.40 119.81 -117.70
CA THR A 21 -32.41 121.28 -117.80
C THR A 21 -31.13 121.84 -118.41
N THR A 22 -29.97 121.27 -118.09
CA THR A 22 -28.68 121.73 -118.64
C THR A 22 -28.59 121.46 -120.15
N VAL A 23 -29.11 120.32 -120.64
CA VAL A 23 -29.12 119.99 -122.07
C VAL A 23 -30.02 120.94 -122.89
N LEU A 24 -31.15 121.35 -122.33
CA LEU A 24 -32.10 122.26 -123.00
C LEU A 24 -31.58 123.69 -123.14
N ILE A 25 -30.77 124.17 -122.19
CA ILE A 25 -30.32 125.57 -122.15
C ILE A 25 -29.08 125.81 -123.04
N THR A 26 -28.12 124.88 -123.08
CA THR A 26 -26.79 125.19 -123.61
C THR A 26 -26.54 124.74 -125.06
N ARG A 27 -27.36 123.84 -125.63
CA ARG A 27 -27.19 123.25 -127.00
C ARG A 27 -25.72 122.92 -127.36
N SER A 28 -24.92 122.50 -126.38
CA SER A 28 -23.52 122.14 -126.52
C SER A 28 -23.29 120.75 -125.89
N PRO A 29 -22.84 119.74 -126.66
CA PRO A 29 -22.62 118.39 -126.14
C PRO A 29 -21.46 118.30 -125.15
N PHE A 30 -20.60 119.31 -125.06
CA PHE A 30 -19.47 119.31 -124.12
C PHE A 30 -19.87 119.75 -122.70
N ALA A 31 -20.85 120.65 -122.58
CA ALA A 31 -21.30 121.16 -121.28
C ALA A 31 -22.09 120.12 -120.46
N SER A 32 -22.83 119.23 -121.12
CA SER A 32 -23.58 118.15 -120.46
C SER A 32 -22.66 117.07 -119.88
N GLY A 33 -21.54 116.76 -120.55
CA GLY A 33 -20.56 115.80 -120.04
C GLY A 33 -19.95 116.20 -118.69
N LEU A 34 -19.59 117.49 -118.54
CA LEU A 34 -18.96 117.98 -117.31
C LEU A 34 -19.92 118.04 -116.12
N ALA A 35 -21.16 118.45 -116.33
CA ALA A 35 -22.18 118.47 -115.27
C ALA A 35 -22.49 117.06 -114.73
N THR A 36 -22.50 116.05 -115.61
CA THR A 36 -22.73 114.66 -115.23
C THR A 36 -21.57 114.12 -114.37
N PHE A 37 -20.34 114.47 -114.70
CA PHE A 37 -19.15 114.02 -113.97
C PHE A 37 -19.08 114.63 -112.56
N VAL A 38 -19.38 115.92 -112.41
CA VAL A 38 -19.40 116.59 -111.09
C VAL A 38 -20.54 116.06 -110.22
N GLY A 39 -21.70 115.76 -110.81
CA GLY A 39 -22.82 115.12 -110.12
C GLY A 39 -22.45 113.76 -109.50
N PHE A 40 -21.75 112.90 -110.24
CA PHE A 40 -21.33 111.59 -109.72
C PHE A 40 -20.24 111.67 -108.64
N LEU A 41 -19.29 112.61 -108.76
CA LEU A 41 -18.22 112.78 -107.75
C LEU A 41 -18.76 113.25 -106.38
N THR A 42 -19.79 114.10 -106.37
CA THR A 42 -20.37 114.60 -105.10
C THR A 42 -21.17 113.53 -104.35
N ILE A 43 -21.87 112.63 -105.06
CA ILE A 43 -22.58 111.50 -104.42
C ILE A 43 -21.58 110.45 -103.89
N GLY A 44 -20.44 110.26 -104.56
CA GLY A 44 -19.38 109.35 -104.12
C GLY A 44 -18.69 109.78 -102.81
N SER A 45 -18.39 111.08 -102.66
CA SER A 45 -17.62 111.57 -101.50
C SER A 45 -18.39 111.58 -100.18
N ILE A 46 -19.72 111.73 -100.19
CA ILE A 46 -20.54 111.78 -98.95
C ILE A 46 -20.84 110.37 -98.41
N THR A 47 -20.83 109.36 -99.29
CA THR A 47 -21.14 107.98 -98.89
C THR A 47 -19.93 107.25 -98.27
N GLY A 48 -18.70 107.53 -98.75
CA GLY A 48 -17.50 106.80 -98.30
C GLY A 48 -17.06 107.08 -96.85
N THR A 49 -17.27 108.30 -96.34
CA THR A 49 -16.75 108.72 -95.03
C THR A 49 -17.56 108.22 -93.84
N ILE A 50 -18.87 107.98 -94.00
CA ILE A 50 -19.76 107.56 -92.91
C ILE A 50 -19.65 106.06 -92.61
N THR A 51 -19.28 105.22 -93.59
CA THR A 51 -19.23 103.75 -93.42
C THR A 51 -17.87 103.24 -92.90
N ILE A 52 -16.75 103.89 -93.27
CA ILE A 52 -15.41 103.45 -92.86
C ILE A 52 -15.11 103.77 -91.39
N THR A 53 -15.57 104.92 -90.90
CA THR A 53 -15.37 105.34 -89.49
C THR A 53 -16.09 104.40 -88.52
N THR A 54 -17.30 103.97 -88.84
CA THR A 54 -18.09 103.05 -88.00
C THR A 54 -17.54 101.63 -87.91
N LEU A 55 -16.89 101.13 -88.98
CA LEU A 55 -16.27 99.81 -88.95
C LEU A 55 -15.01 99.78 -88.07
N THR A 56 -14.32 100.91 -87.99
CA THR A 56 -13.07 101.04 -87.21
C THR A 56 -13.35 101.06 -85.71
N ASP A 57 -14.40 101.77 -85.27
CA ASP A 57 -14.79 101.80 -83.86
C ASP A 57 -15.32 100.44 -83.37
N LEU A 58 -16.13 99.75 -84.18
CA LEU A 58 -16.64 98.43 -83.82
C LEU A 58 -15.49 97.42 -83.65
N ARG A 59 -14.49 97.44 -84.53
CA ARG A 59 -13.27 96.61 -84.40
C ARG A 59 -12.54 96.89 -83.09
N HIS A 60 -12.43 98.14 -82.66
CA HIS A 60 -11.74 98.50 -81.42
C HIS A 60 -12.49 97.99 -80.19
N VAL A 61 -13.82 98.07 -80.19
CA VAL A 61 -14.68 97.54 -79.11
C VAL A 61 -14.56 96.02 -79.02
N THR A 62 -14.62 95.29 -80.14
CA THR A 62 -14.50 93.83 -80.14
C THR A 62 -13.09 93.36 -79.75
N SER A 63 -12.03 94.10 -80.11
CA SER A 63 -10.65 93.79 -79.68
C SER A 63 -10.49 93.87 -78.16
N LYS A 64 -11.04 94.92 -77.52
CA LYS A 64 -10.97 95.04 -76.05
C LYS A 64 -11.78 93.98 -75.33
N LEU A 65 -12.87 93.52 -75.94
CA LEU A 65 -13.65 92.40 -75.43
C LEU A 65 -12.84 91.08 -75.45
N ALA A 66 -12.05 90.86 -76.51
CA ALA A 66 -11.15 89.72 -76.62
C ALA A 66 -9.94 89.78 -75.66
N GLU A 67 -9.52 90.99 -75.26
CA GLU A 67 -8.47 91.23 -74.26
C GLU A 67 -8.97 91.06 -72.80
N GLY A 68 -10.21 90.62 -72.59
CA GLY A 68 -10.77 90.37 -71.26
C GLY A 68 -11.28 91.63 -70.54
N ASN A 69 -11.34 92.77 -71.20
CA ASN A 69 -11.82 94.02 -70.60
C ASN A 69 -13.36 94.10 -70.67
N LEU A 70 -14.02 93.41 -69.74
CA LEU A 70 -15.48 93.34 -69.66
C LEU A 70 -16.10 94.47 -68.81
N ASP A 71 -15.34 95.45 -68.31
CA ASP A 71 -15.87 96.46 -67.37
C ASP A 71 -16.46 97.72 -68.02
N LYS A 72 -16.11 98.05 -69.27
CA LYS A 72 -16.62 99.26 -69.93
C LYS A 72 -17.91 99.01 -70.70
N SER A 73 -18.97 99.76 -70.37
CA SER A 73 -20.26 99.68 -71.07
C SER A 73 -20.17 100.22 -72.50
N ILE A 74 -20.66 99.45 -73.46
CA ILE A 74 -20.70 99.83 -74.88
C ILE A 74 -22.03 100.55 -75.15
N ARG A 75 -22.06 101.89 -75.10
CA ARG A 75 -23.26 102.70 -75.36
C ARG A 75 -23.23 103.31 -76.75
N THR A 76 -24.34 103.23 -77.50
CA THR A 76 -24.51 103.88 -78.80
C THR A 76 -25.76 104.77 -78.82
N GLY A 77 -25.64 105.97 -79.39
CA GLY A 77 -26.76 106.89 -79.63
C GLY A 77 -27.45 106.68 -80.99
N ARG A 78 -27.04 105.67 -81.76
CA ARG A 78 -27.61 105.36 -83.09
C ARG A 78 -28.78 104.39 -82.98
N SER A 79 -29.81 104.67 -83.78
CA SER A 79 -31.03 103.86 -83.93
C SER A 79 -31.10 103.14 -85.29
N ASP A 80 -29.94 102.93 -85.92
CA ASP A 80 -29.80 102.23 -87.19
C ASP A 80 -29.19 100.84 -87.01
N GLU A 81 -29.01 100.14 -88.14
CA GLU A 81 -28.55 98.75 -88.18
C GLU A 81 -27.17 98.51 -87.53
N PHE A 82 -26.32 99.54 -87.40
CA PHE A 82 -25.05 99.43 -86.67
C PHE A 82 -25.23 99.57 -85.15
N GLY A 83 -26.27 100.29 -84.71
CA GLY A 83 -26.63 100.36 -83.29
C GLY A 83 -27.06 99.02 -82.71
N ASP A 84 -27.70 98.16 -83.51
CA ASP A 84 -28.07 96.79 -83.10
C ASP A 84 -26.83 95.90 -82.89
N VAL A 85 -25.78 96.06 -83.71
CA VAL A 85 -24.51 95.32 -83.53
C VAL A 85 -23.80 95.74 -82.24
N TYR A 86 -23.82 97.03 -81.88
CA TYR A 86 -23.29 97.51 -80.60
C TYR A 86 -24.01 96.89 -79.39
N ARG A 87 -25.35 96.75 -79.45
CA ARG A 87 -26.12 96.08 -78.38
C ARG A 87 -25.81 94.59 -78.29
N ALA A 88 -25.71 93.89 -79.43
CA ALA A 88 -25.35 92.47 -79.43
C ALA A 88 -23.95 92.21 -78.84
N VAL A 89 -23.00 93.12 -79.06
CA VAL A 89 -21.66 93.03 -78.47
C VAL A 89 -21.68 93.33 -76.96
N ASP A 90 -22.53 94.25 -76.48
CA ASP A 90 -22.69 94.52 -75.04
C ASP A 90 -23.42 93.38 -74.30
N ASP A 91 -24.41 92.73 -74.93
CA ASP A 91 -25.08 91.55 -74.38
C ASP A 91 -24.11 90.36 -74.26
N LEU A 92 -23.24 90.16 -75.26
CA LEU A 92 -22.18 89.15 -75.22
C LEU A 92 -21.20 89.43 -74.07
N ARG A 93 -20.84 90.70 -73.83
CA ARG A 93 -20.01 91.13 -72.68
C ARG A 93 -20.66 90.78 -71.34
N GLN A 94 -21.96 91.07 -71.17
CA GLN A 94 -22.69 90.75 -69.94
C GLN A 94 -22.76 89.24 -69.70
N SER A 95 -23.03 88.45 -70.73
CA SER A 95 -23.08 86.99 -70.62
C SER A 95 -21.72 86.38 -70.25
N LEU A 96 -20.63 86.88 -70.83
CA LEU A 96 -19.26 86.45 -70.48
C LEU A 96 -18.91 86.77 -69.02
N ARG A 97 -19.27 87.96 -68.52
CA ARG A 97 -19.01 88.35 -67.12
C ARG A 97 -19.73 87.43 -66.13
N ALA A 98 -21.02 87.17 -66.35
CA ALA A 98 -21.80 86.31 -65.47
C ALA A 98 -21.26 84.87 -65.42
N ARG A 99 -20.77 84.34 -66.55
CA ARG A 99 -20.19 82.99 -66.61
C ARG A 99 -18.82 82.87 -65.92
N ILE A 100 -18.03 83.93 -65.88
CA ILE A 100 -16.71 83.94 -65.21
C ILE A 100 -16.92 83.95 -63.69
N GLU A 101 -17.85 84.77 -63.19
CA GLU A 101 -18.17 84.86 -61.76
C GLU A 101 -18.72 83.52 -61.21
N GLU A 102 -19.62 82.86 -61.95
CA GLU A 102 -20.16 81.54 -61.58
C GLU A 102 -19.09 80.42 -61.63
N ALA A 103 -18.06 80.56 -62.47
CA ALA A 103 -16.96 79.58 -62.56
C ALA A 103 -15.93 79.73 -61.43
N GLU A 104 -15.70 80.95 -60.94
CA GLU A 104 -14.82 81.20 -59.78
C GLU A 104 -15.45 80.70 -58.47
N GLU A 105 -16.76 80.88 -58.29
CA GLU A 105 -17.48 80.41 -57.10
C GLU A 105 -17.50 78.88 -57.00
N ARG A 106 -17.80 78.17 -58.10
CA ARG A 106 -17.73 76.69 -58.15
C ARG A 106 -16.32 76.14 -57.91
N LYS A 107 -15.28 76.89 -58.30
CA LYS A 107 -13.88 76.47 -58.07
C LYS A 107 -13.49 76.63 -56.59
N ALA A 108 -13.98 77.67 -55.92
CA ALA A 108 -13.76 77.86 -54.49
C ALA A 108 -14.43 76.76 -53.65
N GLU A 109 -15.70 76.43 -53.93
CA GLU A 109 -16.41 75.33 -53.26
C GLU A 109 -15.74 73.96 -53.52
N ALA A 110 -15.25 73.73 -54.74
CA ALA A 110 -14.53 72.51 -55.09
C ALA A 110 -13.16 72.39 -54.38
N GLU A 111 -12.46 73.50 -54.15
CA GLU A 111 -11.19 73.50 -53.39
C GLU A 111 -11.42 73.30 -51.88
N GLU A 112 -12.51 73.81 -51.32
CA GLU A 112 -12.89 73.60 -49.92
C GLU A 112 -13.30 72.14 -49.67
N THR A 113 -14.22 71.61 -50.47
CA THR A 113 -14.64 70.20 -50.39
C THR A 113 -13.48 69.24 -50.64
N LYS A 114 -12.53 69.58 -51.53
CA LYS A 114 -11.32 68.81 -51.73
C LYS A 114 -10.40 68.82 -50.51
N ARG A 115 -10.17 69.98 -49.85
CA ARG A 115 -9.37 70.06 -48.62
C ARG A 115 -10.01 69.29 -47.47
N GLU A 116 -11.33 69.36 -47.33
CA GLU A 116 -12.07 68.56 -46.35
C GLU A 116 -11.93 67.07 -46.64
N ALA A 117 -12.09 66.65 -47.90
CA ALA A 117 -11.92 65.25 -48.32
C ALA A 117 -10.49 64.74 -48.12
N GLU A 118 -9.46 65.54 -48.43
CA GLU A 118 -8.04 65.21 -48.21
C GLU A 118 -7.75 65.07 -46.71
N SER A 119 -8.24 66.00 -45.87
CA SER A 119 -8.04 65.90 -44.41
C SER A 119 -8.77 64.71 -43.77
N LEU A 120 -9.95 64.35 -44.28
CA LEU A 120 -10.69 63.16 -43.86
C LEU A 120 -10.00 61.87 -44.32
N ALA A 121 -9.41 61.88 -45.51
CA ALA A 121 -8.63 60.75 -46.03
C ALA A 121 -7.36 60.53 -45.20
N GLU A 122 -6.62 61.59 -44.87
CA GLU A 122 -5.44 61.50 -43.99
C GLU A 122 -5.80 61.00 -42.58
N ARG A 123 -6.94 61.42 -42.03
CA ARG A 123 -7.44 60.90 -40.73
C ARG A 123 -7.79 59.41 -40.82
N ARG A 124 -8.50 58.98 -41.86
CA ARG A 124 -8.83 57.57 -42.12
C ARG A 124 -7.57 56.71 -42.34
N GLU A 125 -6.54 57.26 -42.95
CA GLU A 125 -5.27 56.56 -43.17
C GLU A 125 -4.52 56.36 -41.84
N LYS A 126 -4.41 57.41 -41.02
CA LYS A 126 -3.85 57.31 -39.65
C LYS A 126 -4.63 56.36 -38.75
N GLU A 127 -5.96 56.37 -38.82
CA GLU A 127 -6.83 55.42 -38.11
C GLU A 127 -6.54 53.98 -38.53
N LYS A 128 -6.36 53.72 -39.84
CA LYS A 128 -6.02 52.39 -40.36
C LYS A 128 -4.61 51.95 -39.95
N GLU A 129 -3.62 52.85 -39.98
CA GLU A 129 -2.26 52.55 -39.55
C GLU A 129 -2.23 52.20 -38.06
N ALA A 130 -2.88 53.01 -37.21
CA ALA A 130 -2.99 52.74 -35.78
C ALA A 130 -3.72 51.43 -35.47
N LEU A 131 -4.79 51.12 -36.23
CA LEU A 131 -5.48 49.84 -36.13
C LEU A 131 -4.58 48.67 -36.58
N SER A 132 -3.80 48.83 -37.65
CA SER A 132 -2.88 47.80 -38.14
C SER A 132 -1.77 47.51 -37.13
N GLU A 133 -1.17 48.55 -36.54
CA GLU A 133 -0.11 48.40 -35.53
C GLU A 133 -0.62 47.64 -34.30
N GLU A 134 -1.86 47.92 -33.90
CA GLU A 134 -2.49 47.26 -32.75
C GLU A 134 -2.89 45.82 -33.04
N VAL A 135 -3.38 45.55 -34.25
CA VAL A 135 -3.61 44.18 -34.72
C VAL A 135 -2.28 43.42 -34.77
N ASP A 136 -1.20 44.02 -35.25
CA ASP A 136 0.13 43.39 -35.29
C ASP A 136 0.68 43.11 -33.89
N ARG A 137 0.46 44.02 -32.92
CA ARG A 137 0.76 43.77 -31.50
C ARG A 137 -0.02 42.57 -30.96
N MET A 138 -1.32 42.53 -31.22
CA MET A 138 -2.19 41.42 -30.81
C MET A 138 -1.75 40.10 -31.46
N VAL A 139 -1.39 40.11 -32.74
CA VAL A 139 -0.86 38.94 -33.46
C VAL A 139 0.47 38.50 -32.85
N GLY A 140 1.40 39.42 -32.57
CA GLY A 140 2.67 39.08 -31.92
C GLY A 140 2.49 38.51 -30.51
N ALA A 141 1.52 39.02 -29.75
CA ALA A 141 1.15 38.45 -28.45
C ALA A 141 0.52 37.06 -28.58
N MET A 142 -0.32 36.86 -29.60
CA MET A 142 -0.91 35.55 -29.93
C MET A 142 0.15 34.55 -30.39
N ASP A 143 1.14 34.96 -31.17
CA ASP A 143 2.24 34.10 -31.62
C ASP A 143 3.11 33.64 -30.46
N ARG A 144 3.43 34.55 -29.52
CA ARG A 144 4.13 34.20 -28.28
C ARG A 144 3.32 33.23 -27.43
N PHE A 145 2.04 33.53 -27.22
CA PHE A 145 1.11 32.65 -26.50
C PHE A 145 1.00 31.26 -27.17
N ALA A 146 0.91 31.21 -28.49
CA ALA A 146 0.87 29.97 -29.27
C ALA A 146 2.19 29.20 -29.21
N GLY A 147 3.31 29.91 -29.06
CA GLY A 147 4.64 29.35 -28.80
C GLY A 147 4.86 28.89 -27.36
N GLY A 148 3.83 28.88 -26.52
CA GLY A 148 3.89 28.39 -25.14
C GLY A 148 4.27 29.45 -24.10
N ASP A 149 4.45 30.72 -24.49
CA ASP A 149 4.70 31.80 -23.54
C ASP A 149 3.41 32.26 -22.89
N LEU A 150 3.11 31.68 -21.72
CA LEU A 150 1.95 32.06 -20.94
C LEU A 150 2.19 33.34 -20.14
N THR A 151 3.35 33.97 -20.15
CA THR A 151 3.61 35.24 -19.43
C THR A 151 3.16 36.48 -20.19
N VAL A 152 2.76 36.32 -21.45
CA VAL A 152 2.36 37.44 -22.31
C VAL A 152 1.15 38.17 -21.74
N GLN A 153 1.25 39.49 -21.69
CA GLN A 153 0.16 40.40 -21.36
C GLN A 153 0.15 41.53 -22.38
N VAL A 154 -1.05 41.93 -22.79
CA VAL A 154 -1.27 43.10 -23.66
C VAL A 154 -1.91 44.20 -22.81
N ASP A 155 -1.21 45.29 -22.57
CA ASP A 155 -1.58 46.31 -21.58
C ASP A 155 -2.83 47.14 -21.98
N ALA A 156 -4.02 46.64 -21.63
CA ALA A 156 -5.29 47.28 -21.99
C ALA A 156 -5.56 48.63 -21.28
N GLU A 157 -4.96 48.88 -20.11
CA GLU A 157 -5.32 50.02 -19.25
C GLU A 157 -4.58 51.32 -19.58
N THR A 158 -3.30 51.24 -19.98
CA THR A 158 -2.48 52.41 -20.31
C THR A 158 -2.74 52.91 -21.73
N GLU A 159 -3.07 51.97 -22.63
CA GLU A 159 -3.24 52.25 -24.05
C GLU A 159 -4.67 52.67 -24.41
N GLY A 160 -5.71 52.32 -23.65
CA GLY A 160 -7.10 52.73 -23.98
C GLY A 160 -7.29 54.25 -24.10
N ARG A 161 -6.52 55.05 -23.34
CA ARG A 161 -6.49 56.52 -23.46
C ARG A 161 -5.65 57.01 -24.66
N ASP A 162 -4.60 56.29 -25.02
CA ASP A 162 -3.72 56.62 -26.15
C ASP A 162 -4.36 56.20 -27.49
N LEU A 163 -5.06 55.06 -27.51
CA LEU A 163 -5.89 54.54 -28.59
C LEU A 163 -7.06 55.47 -28.91
N ALA A 164 -7.78 55.97 -27.88
CA ALA A 164 -8.86 56.94 -28.07
C ALA A 164 -8.39 58.28 -28.67
N SER A 165 -7.08 58.57 -28.66
CA SER A 165 -6.49 59.75 -29.30
C SER A 165 -6.05 59.51 -30.76
N LYS A 166 -5.93 58.24 -31.17
CA LYS A 166 -5.37 57.79 -32.46
C LYS A 166 -6.40 57.13 -33.38
N MET A 167 -7.54 56.67 -32.86
CA MET A 167 -8.62 56.02 -33.62
C MET A 167 -10.01 56.36 -33.10
N ASP A 168 -11.06 55.88 -33.79
CA ASP A 168 -12.44 56.06 -33.37
C ASP A 168 -12.71 55.40 -32.00
N ALA A 169 -13.53 56.06 -31.17
CA ALA A 169 -13.81 55.60 -29.81
C ALA A 169 -14.41 54.18 -29.77
N SER A 170 -15.20 53.79 -30.78
CA SER A 170 -15.76 52.44 -30.87
C SER A 170 -14.71 51.39 -31.18
N GLN A 171 -13.74 51.71 -32.04
CA GLN A 171 -12.64 50.81 -32.40
C GLN A 171 -11.67 50.63 -31.23
N ALA A 172 -11.34 51.70 -30.52
CA ALA A 172 -10.51 51.64 -29.31
C ALA A 172 -11.17 50.77 -28.20
N GLU A 173 -12.49 50.86 -28.05
CA GLU A 173 -13.24 50.01 -27.10
C GLU A 173 -13.24 48.53 -27.53
N GLU A 174 -13.44 48.23 -28.81
CA GLU A 174 -13.41 46.86 -29.33
C GLU A 174 -12.03 46.20 -29.17
N ILE A 175 -10.95 46.94 -29.46
CA ILE A 175 -9.57 46.50 -29.23
C ILE A 175 -9.31 46.30 -27.74
N GLY A 176 -9.64 47.26 -26.88
CA GLY A 176 -9.43 47.13 -25.44
C GLY A 176 -10.20 45.95 -24.85
N ARG A 177 -11.40 45.68 -25.35
CA ARG A 177 -12.17 44.48 -24.99
C ARG A 177 -11.50 43.19 -25.48
N LEU A 178 -10.92 43.18 -26.68
CA LEU A 178 -10.17 42.04 -27.21
C LEU A 178 -8.92 41.76 -26.38
N GLN A 179 -8.11 42.77 -26.09
CA GLN A 179 -6.92 42.68 -25.23
C GLN A 179 -7.28 42.16 -23.83
N GLY A 180 -8.32 42.73 -23.21
CA GLY A 180 -8.81 42.30 -21.90
C GLY A 180 -9.29 40.84 -21.90
N LYS A 181 -10.00 40.40 -22.96
CA LYS A 181 -10.43 39.00 -23.10
C LYS A 181 -9.27 38.05 -23.39
N PHE A 182 -8.27 38.49 -24.15
CA PHE A 182 -7.05 37.73 -24.38
C PHE A 182 -6.28 37.51 -23.07
N ASN A 183 -6.00 38.59 -22.32
CA ASN A 183 -5.31 38.48 -21.02
C ASN A 183 -6.07 37.58 -20.04
N GLN A 184 -7.41 37.67 -20.02
CA GLN A 184 -8.24 36.78 -19.21
C GLN A 184 -8.07 35.30 -19.62
N SER A 185 -8.00 35.00 -20.91
CA SER A 185 -7.75 33.65 -21.42
C SER A 185 -6.35 33.16 -21.04
N VAL A 186 -5.32 34.00 -21.18
CA VAL A 186 -3.95 33.67 -20.76
C VAL A 186 -3.91 33.35 -19.27
N GLN A 187 -4.52 34.18 -18.41
CA GLN A 187 -4.58 33.94 -16.96
C GLN A 187 -5.31 32.65 -16.60
N ASN A 188 -6.42 32.33 -17.27
CA ASN A 188 -7.14 31.09 -17.04
C ASN A 188 -6.27 29.87 -17.39
N ILE A 189 -5.53 29.93 -18.49
CA ILE A 189 -4.65 28.85 -18.94
C ILE A 189 -3.43 28.74 -18.00
N GLN A 190 -2.82 29.84 -17.58
CA GLN A 190 -1.79 29.85 -16.53
C GLN A 190 -2.28 29.12 -15.25
N GLN A 191 -3.49 29.39 -14.78
CA GLN A 191 -4.04 28.73 -13.60
C GLN A 191 -4.24 27.21 -13.81
N VAL A 192 -4.66 26.79 -15.01
CA VAL A 192 -4.80 25.37 -15.35
C VAL A 192 -3.43 24.69 -15.34
N PHE A 193 -2.42 25.29 -15.97
CA PHE A 193 -1.06 24.73 -15.97
C PHE A 193 -0.45 24.69 -14.57
N HIS A 194 -0.65 25.71 -13.74
CA HIS A 194 -0.17 25.68 -12.36
C HIS A 194 -0.80 24.53 -11.56
N ARG A 195 -2.12 24.32 -11.67
CA ARG A 195 -2.79 23.17 -11.04
C ARG A 195 -2.32 21.84 -11.62
N LEU A 196 -1.98 21.80 -12.90
CA LEU A 196 -1.41 20.62 -13.55
C LEU A 196 -0.01 20.32 -13.01
N SER A 197 0.87 21.32 -12.87
CA SER A 197 2.18 21.17 -12.22
C SER A 197 2.06 20.60 -10.81
N GLU A 198 1.18 21.19 -9.97
CA GLU A 198 0.92 20.71 -8.61
C GLU A 198 0.41 19.25 -8.61
N ALA A 199 -0.48 18.90 -9.54
CA ALA A 199 -0.99 17.54 -9.67
C ALA A 199 0.09 16.55 -10.10
N VAL A 200 0.98 16.93 -11.02
CA VAL A 200 2.11 16.11 -11.45
C VAL A 200 3.09 15.87 -10.30
N GLU A 201 3.49 16.91 -9.58
CA GLU A 201 4.37 16.79 -8.40
C GLU A 201 3.77 15.89 -7.33
N LYS A 202 2.46 16.01 -7.08
CA LYS A 202 1.77 15.17 -6.12
C LYS A 202 1.71 13.71 -6.56
N THR A 203 1.44 13.43 -7.83
CA THR A 203 1.44 12.06 -8.38
C THR A 203 2.83 11.44 -8.29
N ASP A 204 3.87 12.22 -8.60
CA ASP A 204 5.29 11.81 -8.52
C ASP A 204 5.68 11.41 -7.09
N ALA A 205 5.26 12.20 -6.09
CA ALA A 205 5.47 11.87 -4.68
C ALA A 205 4.73 10.59 -4.26
N VAL A 206 3.49 10.39 -4.73
CA VAL A 206 2.70 9.17 -4.45
C VAL A 206 3.33 7.94 -5.10
N ALA A 207 3.83 8.04 -6.34
CA ALA A 207 4.51 6.95 -7.03
C ALA A 207 5.77 6.50 -6.29
N ASN A 208 6.61 7.45 -5.86
CA ASN A 208 7.79 7.17 -5.04
C ASN A 208 7.42 6.50 -3.70
N GLN A 209 6.36 6.98 -3.03
CA GLN A 209 5.88 6.35 -1.81
C GLN A 209 5.35 4.92 -2.05
N LEU A 210 4.69 4.69 -3.20
CA LEU A 210 4.20 3.38 -3.58
C LEU A 210 5.34 2.38 -3.81
N ALA A 211 6.39 2.79 -4.54
CA ALA A 211 7.59 1.99 -4.75
C ALA A 211 8.26 1.63 -3.42
N SER A 212 8.47 2.61 -2.53
CA SER A 212 9.04 2.34 -1.21
C SER A 212 8.16 1.41 -0.35
N SER A 213 6.84 1.52 -0.45
CA SER A 213 5.92 0.63 0.28
C SER A 213 5.97 -0.80 -0.28
N ALA A 214 6.10 -0.93 -1.60
CA ALA A 214 6.22 -2.21 -2.27
C ALA A 214 7.53 -2.93 -1.87
N ASP A 215 8.66 -2.22 -1.78
CA ASP A 215 9.92 -2.79 -1.28
C ASP A 215 9.80 -3.32 0.15
N GLN A 216 9.13 -2.57 1.03
CA GLN A 216 8.88 -3.00 2.41
C GLN A 216 7.98 -4.23 2.48
N LEU A 217 6.93 -4.27 1.66
CA LEU A 217 6.04 -5.42 1.56
C LEU A 217 6.80 -6.65 1.04
N ASN A 218 7.66 -6.48 0.04
CA ASN A 218 8.46 -7.58 -0.53
C ASN A 218 9.37 -8.20 0.54
N ALA A 219 10.07 -7.36 1.33
CA ALA A 219 10.87 -7.84 2.45
C ALA A 219 10.02 -8.56 3.52
N GLY A 220 8.81 -8.08 3.77
CA GLY A 220 7.85 -8.72 4.67
C GLY A 220 7.42 -10.11 4.19
N VAL A 221 7.09 -10.24 2.90
CA VAL A 221 6.70 -11.51 2.27
C VAL A 221 7.86 -12.51 2.28
N GLN A 222 9.09 -12.08 1.97
CA GLN A 222 10.27 -12.96 2.07
C GLN A 222 10.49 -13.50 3.48
N LYS A 223 10.30 -12.64 4.50
CA LYS A 223 10.38 -13.07 5.89
C LYS A 223 9.27 -14.05 6.25
N GLN A 224 8.05 -13.82 5.78
CA GLN A 224 6.92 -14.71 5.99
C GLN A 224 7.16 -16.09 5.36
N ALA A 225 7.69 -16.14 4.14
CA ALA A 225 8.07 -17.38 3.47
C ALA A 225 9.13 -18.16 4.28
N GLN A 226 10.18 -17.48 4.75
CA GLN A 226 11.20 -18.10 5.61
C GLN A 226 10.58 -18.68 6.90
N GLN A 227 9.68 -17.94 7.54
CA GLN A 227 9.00 -18.42 8.74
C GLN A 227 8.09 -19.62 8.45
N ALA A 228 7.43 -19.65 7.29
CA ALA A 228 6.65 -20.81 6.87
C ALA A 228 7.53 -22.05 6.68
N ASP A 229 8.70 -21.92 6.06
CA ASP A 229 9.68 -23.01 5.90
C ASP A 229 10.18 -23.54 7.26
N GLU A 230 10.48 -22.63 8.20
CA GLU A 230 10.91 -23.01 9.55
C GLU A 230 9.81 -23.78 10.31
N VAL A 231 8.56 -23.35 10.19
CA VAL A 231 7.43 -24.06 10.79
C VAL A 231 7.21 -25.41 10.09
N ALA A 232 7.31 -25.49 8.76
CA ALA A 232 7.18 -26.74 8.02
C ALA A 232 8.23 -27.77 8.47
N ALA A 233 9.49 -27.36 8.64
CA ALA A 233 10.55 -28.21 9.16
C ALA A 233 10.28 -28.67 10.60
N ALA A 234 9.76 -27.78 11.45
CA ALA A 234 9.35 -28.12 12.81
C ALA A 234 8.19 -29.13 12.83
N MET A 235 7.24 -29.01 11.88
CA MET A 235 6.14 -29.95 11.72
C MET A 235 6.61 -31.33 11.28
N GLU A 236 7.61 -31.42 10.39
CA GLU A 236 8.20 -32.70 10.01
C GLU A 236 8.88 -33.38 11.22
N GLN A 237 9.58 -32.61 12.06
CA GLN A 237 10.15 -33.13 13.29
C GLN A 237 9.07 -33.57 14.29
N MET A 238 7.96 -32.82 14.37
CA MET A 238 6.82 -33.17 15.20
C MET A 238 6.19 -34.49 14.76
N ALA A 239 6.00 -34.70 13.46
CA ALA A 239 5.48 -35.95 12.91
C ALA A 239 6.33 -37.16 13.32
N ARG A 240 7.66 -37.05 13.22
CA ARG A 240 8.58 -38.11 13.70
C ARG A 240 8.44 -38.36 15.20
N THR A 241 8.29 -37.30 15.99
CA THR A 241 8.12 -37.42 17.45
C THR A 241 6.79 -38.09 17.82
N ILE A 242 5.73 -37.84 17.04
CA ILE A 242 4.43 -38.48 17.19
C ILE A 242 4.54 -39.98 16.90
N ASP A 243 5.22 -40.36 15.80
CA ASP A 243 5.47 -41.77 15.48
C ASP A 243 6.29 -42.46 16.58
N ASP A 244 7.37 -41.84 17.05
CA ASP A 244 8.19 -42.36 18.14
C ASP A 244 7.37 -42.53 19.44
N ASN A 245 6.47 -41.59 19.75
CA ASN A 245 5.58 -41.69 20.91
C ASN A 245 4.58 -42.85 20.78
N ALA A 246 4.02 -43.07 19.59
CA ALA A 246 3.11 -44.17 19.32
C ALA A 246 3.81 -45.54 19.46
N GLU A 247 5.06 -45.66 18.96
CA GLU A 247 5.87 -46.85 19.13
C GLU A 247 6.20 -47.10 20.61
N ASN A 248 6.69 -46.07 21.32
CA ASN A 248 7.00 -46.16 22.75
C ASN A 248 5.77 -46.52 23.60
N ALA A 249 4.60 -45.97 23.29
CA ALA A 249 3.34 -46.34 23.93
C ALA A 249 3.04 -47.83 23.71
N THR A 250 3.14 -48.29 22.46
CA THR A 250 2.91 -49.70 22.11
C THR A 250 3.87 -50.65 22.83
N GLU A 251 5.16 -50.32 22.90
CA GLU A 251 6.15 -51.11 23.64
C GLU A 251 5.88 -51.11 25.15
N THR A 252 5.51 -49.96 25.71
CA THR A 252 5.17 -49.82 27.14
C THR A 252 3.94 -50.67 27.50
N ALA A 253 2.87 -50.65 26.69
CA ALA A 253 1.71 -51.51 26.89
C ALA A 253 2.07 -53.00 26.85
N LYS A 254 2.91 -53.43 25.90
CA LYS A 254 3.38 -54.82 25.81
C LYS A 254 4.17 -55.21 27.07
N ALA A 255 5.07 -54.36 27.53
CA ALA A 255 5.85 -54.60 28.74
C ALA A 255 4.96 -54.66 30.00
N ALA A 256 4.01 -53.74 30.14
CA ALA A 256 3.06 -53.72 31.23
C ALA A 256 2.20 -55.00 31.27
N ARG A 257 1.64 -55.42 30.12
CA ARG A 257 0.87 -56.66 30.02
C ARG A 257 1.70 -57.87 30.42
N LYS A 258 2.94 -57.99 29.90
CA LYS A 258 3.84 -59.10 30.25
C LYS A 258 4.17 -59.12 31.74
N ASN A 259 4.37 -57.96 32.36
CA ASN A 259 4.64 -57.87 33.79
C ASN A 259 3.41 -58.27 34.61
N GLY A 260 2.21 -57.89 34.18
CA GLY A 260 0.95 -58.33 34.80
C GLY A 260 0.78 -59.85 34.73
N GLU A 261 0.99 -60.46 33.57
CA GLU A 261 0.96 -61.93 33.38
C GLU A 261 1.96 -62.63 34.32
N LEU A 262 3.19 -62.10 34.44
CA LEU A 262 4.21 -62.67 35.31
C LEU A 262 3.88 -62.50 36.80
N ALA A 263 3.26 -61.38 37.19
CA ALA A 263 2.82 -61.15 38.55
C ALA A 263 1.68 -62.10 38.94
N GLU A 264 0.72 -62.33 38.03
CA GLU A 264 -0.35 -63.32 38.21
C GLU A 264 0.21 -64.74 38.37
N GLU A 265 1.13 -65.16 37.50
CA GLU A 265 1.80 -66.47 37.60
C GLU A 265 2.55 -66.63 38.94
N ASN A 266 3.28 -65.60 39.37
CA ASN A 266 4.02 -65.63 40.63
C ASN A 266 3.08 -65.65 41.85
N GLY A 267 1.97 -64.90 41.81
CA GLY A 267 0.92 -64.96 42.82
C GLY A 267 0.37 -66.38 42.99
N ASP A 268 0.07 -67.05 41.88
CA ASP A 268 -0.36 -68.45 41.85
C ASP A 268 0.67 -69.42 42.47
N VAL A 269 1.96 -69.21 42.21
CA VAL A 269 3.05 -70.02 42.79
C VAL A 269 3.13 -69.80 44.30
N VAL A 270 3.00 -68.57 44.77
CA VAL A 270 3.01 -68.25 46.21
C VAL A 270 1.80 -68.87 46.91
N LEU A 271 0.60 -68.80 46.33
CA LEU A 271 -0.60 -69.44 46.89
C LEU A 271 -0.42 -70.96 47.02
N LYS A 272 0.19 -71.62 46.02
CA LYS A 272 0.56 -73.05 46.12
C LYS A 272 1.56 -73.30 47.23
N ALA A 273 2.51 -72.39 47.46
CA ALA A 273 3.47 -72.50 48.56
C ALA A 273 2.79 -72.36 49.93
N VAL A 274 1.81 -71.45 50.07
CA VAL A 274 0.97 -71.32 51.27
C VAL A 274 0.25 -72.63 51.56
N ASP A 275 -0.37 -73.25 50.56
CA ASP A 275 -1.07 -74.53 50.75
C ASP A 275 -0.12 -75.65 51.18
N LYS A 276 1.11 -75.69 50.64
CA LYS A 276 2.14 -76.63 51.08
C LYS A 276 2.61 -76.37 52.51
N MET A 277 2.72 -75.11 52.93
CA MET A 277 3.03 -74.76 54.32
C MET A 277 1.92 -75.17 55.28
N ARG A 278 0.64 -75.05 54.87
CA ARG A 278 -0.49 -75.58 55.64
C ARG A 278 -0.41 -77.09 55.81
N GLU A 279 -0.11 -77.83 54.74
CA GLU A 279 0.12 -79.29 54.80
C GLU A 279 1.26 -79.63 55.77
N ILE A 280 2.36 -78.88 55.75
CA ILE A 280 3.49 -79.07 56.70
C ILE A 280 3.02 -78.80 58.13
N GLY A 281 2.26 -77.72 58.36
CA GLY A 281 1.69 -77.41 59.67
C GLY A 281 0.85 -78.56 60.24
N ASP A 282 0.06 -79.23 59.39
CA ASP A 282 -0.71 -80.41 59.79
C ASP A 282 0.18 -81.62 60.13
N VAL A 283 1.30 -81.81 59.42
CA VAL A 283 2.30 -82.84 59.75
C VAL A 283 2.96 -82.54 61.10
N VAL A 284 3.33 -81.28 61.36
CA VAL A 284 3.92 -80.83 62.63
C VAL A 284 2.94 -81.05 63.78
N LYS A 285 1.67 -80.64 63.63
CA LYS A 285 0.62 -80.87 64.64
C LYS A 285 0.39 -82.34 64.95
N ARG A 286 0.43 -83.22 63.94
CA ARG A 286 0.35 -84.68 64.17
C ARG A 286 1.56 -85.20 64.92
N SER A 287 2.76 -84.74 64.56
CA SER A 287 4.00 -85.10 65.25
C SER A 287 3.97 -84.66 66.72
N ALA A 288 3.48 -83.45 67.00
CA ALA A 288 3.28 -82.94 68.36
C ALA A 288 2.44 -83.89 69.21
N ARG A 289 1.30 -84.37 68.67
CA ARG A 289 0.43 -85.33 69.37
C ARG A 289 1.12 -86.65 69.65
N THR A 290 1.87 -87.18 68.69
CA THR A 290 2.60 -88.45 68.87
C THR A 290 3.67 -88.34 69.93
N VAL A 291 4.48 -87.28 69.90
CA VAL A 291 5.54 -87.05 70.90
C VAL A 291 4.95 -86.75 72.28
N SER A 292 3.85 -86.00 72.36
CA SER A 292 3.12 -85.79 73.62
C SER A 292 2.58 -87.10 74.21
N GLY A 293 2.09 -88.02 73.38
CA GLY A 293 1.68 -89.35 73.84
C GLY A 293 2.85 -90.21 74.33
N LEU A 294 4.02 -90.08 73.72
CA LEU A 294 5.25 -90.74 74.19
C LEU A 294 5.69 -90.19 75.55
N LYS A 295 5.54 -88.87 75.78
CA LYS A 295 5.82 -88.23 77.06
C LYS A 295 4.95 -88.81 78.17
N GLU A 296 3.64 -88.85 77.95
CA GLU A 296 2.67 -89.41 78.90
C GLU A 296 2.95 -90.90 79.19
N SER A 297 3.23 -91.69 78.15
CA SER A 297 3.59 -93.11 78.30
C SER A 297 4.88 -93.31 79.10
N SER A 298 5.88 -92.45 78.89
CA SER A 298 7.16 -92.51 79.61
C SER A 298 7.03 -92.08 81.06
N GLU A 299 6.14 -91.12 81.37
CA GLU A 299 5.77 -90.75 82.74
C GLU A 299 5.04 -91.90 83.47
N GLU A 300 4.17 -92.62 82.77
CA GLU A 300 3.49 -93.80 83.32
C GLU A 300 4.47 -94.95 83.61
N ILE A 301 5.40 -95.24 82.68
CA ILE A 301 6.47 -96.22 82.89
C ILE A 301 7.32 -95.83 84.10
N GLY A 302 7.69 -94.55 84.23
CA GLY A 302 8.46 -94.08 85.40
C GLY A 302 7.77 -94.37 86.73
N LYS A 303 6.44 -94.17 86.82
CA LYS A 303 5.66 -94.51 88.03
C LYS A 303 5.67 -96.02 88.32
N ILE A 304 5.59 -96.85 87.29
CA ILE A 304 5.65 -98.31 87.43
C ILE A 304 7.02 -98.73 87.94
N VAL A 305 8.10 -98.18 87.35
CA VAL A 305 9.48 -98.48 87.76
C VAL A 305 9.72 -98.10 89.22
N ALA A 306 9.28 -96.92 89.66
CA ALA A 306 9.35 -96.50 91.06
C ALA A 306 8.57 -97.44 92.01
N THR A 307 7.42 -97.95 91.57
CA THR A 307 6.65 -98.93 92.36
C THR A 307 7.37 -100.28 92.45
N ILE A 308 8.03 -100.73 91.36
CA ILE A 308 8.81 -101.96 91.36
C ILE A 308 10.02 -101.83 92.29
N ASP A 309 10.70 -100.68 92.28
CA ASP A 309 11.81 -100.41 93.17
C ASP A 309 11.36 -100.42 94.65
N GLU A 310 10.23 -99.78 94.98
CA GLU A 310 9.64 -99.85 96.31
C GLU A 310 9.31 -101.30 96.74
N ILE A 311 8.80 -102.12 95.82
CA ILE A 311 8.55 -103.55 96.07
C ILE A 311 9.87 -104.32 96.28
N ALA A 312 10.91 -104.02 95.50
CA ALA A 312 12.22 -104.63 95.64
C ALA A 312 12.84 -104.30 97.00
N ASP A 313 12.77 -103.03 97.43
CA ASP A 313 13.22 -102.57 98.75
C ASP A 313 12.44 -103.22 99.89
N GLN A 314 11.11 -103.27 99.80
CA GLN A 314 10.28 -103.98 100.77
C GLN A 314 10.64 -105.48 100.83
N THR A 315 10.88 -106.10 99.67
CA THR A 315 11.28 -107.52 99.58
C THR A 315 12.65 -107.75 100.19
N ASN A 316 13.61 -106.85 99.96
CA ASN A 316 14.94 -106.88 100.56
C ASN A 316 14.86 -106.77 102.09
N LEU A 317 14.02 -105.87 102.60
CA LEU A 317 13.81 -105.66 104.04
C LEU A 317 13.08 -106.86 104.69
N LEU A 318 12.10 -107.44 104.01
CA LEU A 318 11.44 -108.69 104.42
C LEU A 318 12.40 -109.88 104.45
N ALA A 319 13.24 -110.01 103.42
CA ALA A 319 14.26 -111.05 103.32
C ALA A 319 15.32 -110.91 104.42
N LEU A 320 15.76 -109.68 104.73
CA LEU A 320 16.66 -109.40 105.83
C LEU A 320 16.04 -109.78 107.19
N ASN A 321 14.79 -109.40 107.43
CA ASN A 321 14.08 -109.77 108.66
C ASN A 321 13.92 -111.30 108.78
N ALA A 322 13.63 -111.99 107.67
CA ALA A 322 13.55 -113.45 107.62
C ALA A 322 14.92 -114.12 107.87
N ALA A 323 16.00 -113.59 107.31
CA ALA A 323 17.37 -114.08 107.53
C ALA A 323 17.79 -113.90 109.01
N ILE A 324 17.47 -112.76 109.62
CA ILE A 324 17.71 -112.50 111.06
C ILE A 324 16.93 -113.51 111.91
N GLU A 325 15.64 -113.71 111.65
CA GLU A 325 14.82 -114.61 112.46
C GLU A 325 15.21 -116.10 112.26
N ALA A 326 15.62 -116.48 111.05
CA ALA A 326 16.19 -117.80 110.76
C ALA A 326 17.52 -118.05 111.50
N ALA A 327 18.37 -117.03 111.61
CA ALA A 327 19.59 -117.08 112.42
C ALA A 327 19.28 -117.15 113.93
N ARG A 328 18.22 -116.46 114.38
CA ARG A 328 17.77 -116.43 115.79
C ARG A 328 17.16 -117.76 116.25
N ALA A 329 16.36 -118.41 115.40
CA ALA A 329 15.79 -119.73 115.64
C ALA A 329 16.85 -120.87 115.65
N GLY A 330 18.06 -120.61 115.14
CA GLY A 330 19.19 -121.55 115.17
C GLY A 330 20.03 -121.52 116.47
N GLY A 331 19.80 -120.55 117.36
CA GLY A 331 20.57 -120.39 118.61
C GLY A 331 20.06 -121.22 119.81
N ASP A 332 18.83 -121.71 119.75
CA ASP A 332 18.23 -122.64 120.71
C ASP A 332 18.45 -124.08 120.20
N GLY A 333 19.44 -124.79 120.77
CA GLY A 333 19.51 -126.24 121.08
C GLY A 333 19.05 -127.35 120.11
N SER A 334 18.29 -127.10 119.05
CA SER A 334 17.65 -128.08 118.17
C SER A 334 17.82 -127.80 116.65
N GLY A 335 18.67 -126.83 116.30
CA GLY A 335 18.70 -126.18 114.98
C GLY A 335 19.20 -127.00 113.78
N LYS A 336 18.28 -127.72 113.10
CA LYS A 336 18.44 -128.09 111.67
C LYS A 336 17.41 -127.42 110.74
N THR A 337 16.32 -126.87 111.28
CA THR A 337 15.20 -126.32 110.48
C THR A 337 15.44 -124.87 110.04
N GLY A 338 16.10 -124.03 110.84
CA GLY A 338 16.37 -122.61 110.51
C GLY A 338 17.43 -122.39 109.42
N GLN A 339 18.31 -123.37 109.19
CA GLN A 339 19.44 -123.25 108.26
C GLN A 339 18.99 -123.22 106.79
N GLY A 340 17.96 -124.00 106.42
CA GLY A 340 17.38 -123.96 105.07
C GLY A 340 16.61 -122.67 104.78
N PHE A 341 15.91 -122.14 105.79
CA PHE A 341 15.20 -120.86 105.67
C PHE A 341 16.17 -119.67 105.55
N ALA A 342 17.32 -119.70 106.23
CA ALA A 342 18.34 -118.66 106.10
C ALA A 342 18.93 -118.57 104.69
N VAL A 343 19.18 -119.71 104.03
CA VAL A 343 19.69 -119.76 102.65
C VAL A 343 18.66 -119.20 101.67
N VAL A 344 17.38 -119.55 101.81
CA VAL A 344 16.31 -119.01 100.96
C VAL A 344 16.13 -117.51 101.19
N ALA A 345 16.22 -117.04 102.43
CA ALA A 345 16.13 -115.62 102.74
C ALA A 345 17.29 -114.82 102.12
N GLU A 346 18.52 -115.35 102.13
CA GLU A 346 19.67 -114.70 101.49
C GLU A 346 19.54 -114.68 99.95
N GLU A 347 19.03 -115.75 99.33
CA GLU A 347 18.78 -115.78 97.87
C GLU A 347 17.69 -114.78 97.46
N VAL A 348 16.63 -114.62 98.26
CA VAL A 348 15.58 -113.61 98.04
C VAL A 348 16.16 -112.20 98.22
N ARG A 349 17.07 -112.00 99.17
CA ARG A 349 17.77 -110.73 99.41
C ARG A 349 18.62 -110.35 98.18
N GLU A 350 19.42 -111.29 97.68
CA GLU A 350 20.25 -111.08 96.49
C GLU A 350 19.39 -110.82 95.22
N LEU A 351 18.25 -111.50 95.08
CA LEU A 351 17.32 -111.25 93.98
C LEU A 351 16.67 -109.87 94.08
N ALA A 352 16.33 -109.42 95.29
CA ALA A 352 15.79 -108.09 95.54
C ALA A 352 16.82 -107.00 95.25
N GLU A 353 18.07 -107.15 95.70
CA GLU A 353 19.19 -106.23 95.37
C GLU A 353 19.44 -106.16 93.86
N ARG A 354 19.41 -107.30 93.15
CA ARG A 354 19.53 -107.35 91.68
C ARG A 354 18.35 -106.69 90.97
N THR A 355 17.15 -106.80 91.54
CA THR A 355 15.94 -106.16 90.99
C THR A 355 16.02 -104.65 91.15
N SER A 356 16.39 -104.16 92.34
CA SER A 356 16.59 -102.73 92.61
C SER A 356 17.65 -102.11 91.69
N LYS A 357 18.78 -102.79 91.49
CA LYS A 357 19.79 -102.33 90.54
C LYS A 357 19.28 -102.27 89.10
N ALA A 358 18.44 -103.23 88.68
CA ALA A 358 17.85 -103.22 87.35
C ALA A 358 16.78 -102.12 87.21
N THR A 359 16.02 -101.82 88.26
CA THR A 359 15.10 -100.68 88.27
C THR A 359 15.82 -99.35 88.22
N ASP A 360 16.96 -99.18 88.91
CA ASP A 360 17.81 -97.98 88.80
C ASP A 360 18.28 -97.74 87.36
N GLU A 361 18.73 -98.79 86.67
CA GLU A 361 19.16 -98.71 85.27
C GLU A 361 17.99 -98.35 84.34
N ILE A 362 16.80 -98.89 84.58
CA ILE A 362 15.58 -98.55 83.83
C ILE A 362 15.14 -97.11 84.14
N GLU A 363 15.21 -96.66 85.39
CA GLU A 363 14.84 -95.31 85.79
C GLU A 363 15.72 -94.28 85.07
N GLN A 364 17.03 -94.52 84.98
CA GLN A 364 17.94 -93.67 84.20
C GLN A 364 17.56 -93.62 82.71
N MET A 365 17.24 -94.77 82.10
CA MET A 365 16.79 -94.81 80.70
C MET A 365 15.47 -94.07 80.50
N VAL A 366 14.49 -94.25 81.40
CA VAL A 366 13.20 -93.56 81.35
C VAL A 366 13.38 -92.06 81.53
N SER A 367 14.24 -91.63 82.46
CA SER A 367 14.56 -90.22 82.66
C SER A 367 15.19 -89.59 81.42
N SER A 368 16.11 -90.30 80.75
CA SER A 368 16.71 -89.83 79.48
C SER A 368 15.65 -89.71 78.38
N VAL A 369 14.75 -90.70 78.25
CA VAL A 369 13.67 -90.65 77.25
C VAL A 369 12.70 -89.49 77.55
N GLN A 370 12.39 -89.23 78.81
CA GLN A 370 11.56 -88.09 79.21
C GLN A 370 12.20 -86.74 78.86
N GLU A 371 13.52 -86.61 79.07
CA GLU A 371 14.28 -85.40 78.72
C GLU A 371 14.30 -85.20 77.19
N ASP A 372 14.69 -86.22 76.42
CA ASP A 372 14.70 -86.19 74.95
C ASP A 372 13.31 -85.87 74.37
N THR A 373 12.26 -86.45 74.96
CA THR A 373 10.88 -86.21 74.54
C THR A 373 10.46 -84.76 74.85
N SER A 374 10.88 -84.21 75.99
CA SER A 374 10.57 -82.82 76.33
C SER A 374 11.30 -81.83 75.43
N GLU A 375 12.54 -82.11 75.05
CA GLU A 375 13.27 -81.33 74.04
C GLU A 375 12.58 -81.41 72.67
N ALA A 376 12.17 -82.61 72.25
CA ALA A 376 11.44 -82.81 71.00
C ALA A 376 10.11 -82.05 70.96
N VAL A 377 9.36 -81.98 72.08
CA VAL A 377 8.14 -81.15 72.18
C VAL A 377 8.48 -79.67 71.95
N GLY A 378 9.51 -79.14 72.61
CA GLY A 378 9.92 -77.74 72.43
C GLY A 378 10.32 -77.42 70.99
N ALA A 379 11.08 -78.32 70.34
CA ALA A 379 11.45 -78.17 68.93
C ALA A 379 10.23 -78.20 67.99
N ILE A 380 9.22 -79.02 68.29
CA ILE A 380 7.97 -79.10 67.51
C ILE A 380 7.12 -77.83 67.69
N GLU A 381 7.01 -77.29 68.90
CA GLU A 381 6.32 -76.02 69.17
C GLU A 381 6.98 -74.86 68.43
N GLN A 382 8.33 -74.81 68.43
CA GLN A 382 9.07 -73.84 67.64
C GLN A 382 8.81 -74.03 66.14
N GLY A 383 8.86 -75.27 65.65
CA GLY A 383 8.56 -75.59 64.25
C GLY A 383 7.15 -75.19 63.83
N GLN A 384 6.16 -75.30 64.73
CA GLN A 384 4.81 -74.80 64.46
C GLN A 384 4.79 -73.27 64.31
N SER A 385 5.48 -72.55 65.20
CA SER A 385 5.58 -71.09 65.13
C SER A 385 6.24 -70.62 63.83
N GLU A 386 7.30 -71.30 63.37
CA GLU A 386 7.98 -70.98 62.11
C GLU A 386 7.08 -71.23 60.89
N VAL A 387 6.26 -72.29 60.92
CA VAL A 387 5.29 -72.55 59.85
C VAL A 387 4.21 -71.47 59.79
N GLU A 388 3.68 -71.05 60.95
CA GLU A 388 2.68 -69.97 61.02
C GLU A 388 3.25 -68.65 60.48
N ALA A 389 4.48 -68.28 60.88
CA ALA A 389 5.18 -67.11 60.35
C ALA A 389 5.43 -67.21 58.83
N GLY A 390 5.80 -68.40 58.33
CA GLY A 390 5.99 -68.63 56.90
C GLY A 390 4.71 -68.50 56.07
N ILE A 391 3.56 -68.91 56.63
CA ILE A 391 2.24 -68.70 56.00
C ILE A 391 1.90 -67.21 55.92
N GLU A 392 2.16 -66.45 56.99
CA GLU A 392 1.90 -65.01 57.02
C GLU A 392 2.76 -64.27 55.98
N LEU A 393 4.07 -64.53 55.94
CA LEU A 393 4.98 -63.92 54.97
C LEU A 393 4.61 -64.27 53.52
N ALA A 394 4.22 -65.50 53.26
CA ALA A 394 3.77 -65.91 51.93
C ALA A 394 2.43 -65.24 51.56
N GLY A 395 1.52 -65.04 52.53
CA GLY A 395 0.30 -64.25 52.33
C GLY A 395 0.59 -62.82 51.91
N GLN A 396 1.51 -62.13 52.62
CA GLN A 396 1.93 -60.78 52.27
C GLN A 396 2.57 -60.70 50.88
N ALA A 397 3.32 -61.72 50.47
CA ALA A 397 3.87 -61.80 49.12
C ALA A 397 2.78 -61.98 48.05
N ALA A 398 1.72 -62.73 48.33
CA ALA A 398 0.58 -62.87 47.43
C ALA A 398 -0.15 -61.54 47.25
N ASP A 399 -0.43 -60.82 48.35
CA ASP A 399 -1.05 -59.49 48.31
C ASP A 399 -0.21 -58.49 47.50
N ALA A 400 1.12 -58.54 47.63
CA ALA A 400 2.02 -57.69 46.86
C ALA A 400 1.98 -57.99 45.35
N PHE A 401 1.83 -59.27 44.96
CA PHE A 401 1.65 -59.62 43.55
C PHE A 401 0.31 -59.15 42.99
N GLU A 402 -0.76 -59.19 43.78
CA GLU A 402 -2.07 -58.63 43.40
C GLU A 402 -1.98 -57.11 43.17
N GLU A 403 -1.28 -56.39 44.05
CA GLU A 403 -1.04 -54.95 43.86
C GLU A 403 -0.24 -54.65 42.58
N ILE A 404 0.73 -55.50 42.22
CA ILE A 404 1.47 -55.36 40.95
C ILE A 404 0.53 -55.57 39.75
N VAL A 405 -0.35 -56.57 39.80
CA VAL A 405 -1.35 -56.82 38.73
C VAL A 405 -2.22 -55.57 38.55
N ASP A 406 -2.80 -55.04 39.62
CA ASP A 406 -3.63 -53.82 39.56
C ASP A 406 -2.84 -52.60 39.03
N SER A 407 -1.60 -52.42 39.49
CA SER A 407 -0.73 -51.32 39.05
C SER A 407 -0.41 -51.42 37.55
N THR A 408 -0.11 -52.62 37.04
CA THR A 408 0.14 -52.84 35.61
C THR A 408 -1.10 -52.64 34.75
N GLY A 409 -2.30 -52.95 35.28
CA GLY A 409 -3.58 -52.57 34.68
C GLY A 409 -3.69 -51.06 34.51
N GLY A 410 -3.44 -50.30 35.59
CA GLY A 410 -3.45 -48.83 35.54
C GLY A 410 -2.40 -48.21 34.61
N ILE A 411 -1.26 -48.87 34.39
CA ILE A 411 -0.27 -48.46 33.37
C ILE A 411 -0.87 -48.63 31.96
N THR A 412 -1.56 -49.74 31.70
CA THR A 412 -2.17 -50.02 30.40
C THR A 412 -3.22 -48.96 30.04
N ASP A 413 -4.09 -48.58 30.99
CA ASP A 413 -5.10 -47.53 30.79
C ASP A 413 -4.47 -46.16 30.45
N ARG A 414 -3.34 -45.84 31.09
CA ARG A 414 -2.59 -44.60 30.81
C ARG A 414 -1.95 -44.64 29.43
N VAL A 415 -1.45 -45.79 29.00
CA VAL A 415 -0.90 -45.96 27.67
C VAL A 415 -1.98 -45.78 26.59
N ASP A 416 -3.19 -46.30 26.80
CA ASP A 416 -4.32 -46.06 25.89
C ASP A 416 -4.68 -44.56 25.79
N SER A 417 -4.59 -43.84 26.92
CA SER A 417 -4.78 -42.38 26.94
C SER A 417 -3.68 -41.65 26.17
N ILE A 418 -2.42 -42.09 26.27
CA ILE A 418 -1.29 -41.55 25.51
C ILE A 418 -1.48 -41.81 24.02
N ALA A 419 -1.92 -43.01 23.63
CA ALA A 419 -2.19 -43.35 22.24
C ALA A 419 -3.27 -42.44 21.64
N THR A 420 -4.38 -42.25 22.37
CA THR A 420 -5.45 -41.32 21.97
C THR A 420 -4.93 -39.88 21.80
N ALA A 421 -4.14 -39.39 22.76
CA ALA A 421 -3.56 -38.05 22.67
C ALA A 421 -2.57 -37.93 21.49
N THR A 422 -1.86 -39.00 21.16
CA THR A 422 -0.92 -39.06 20.03
C THR A 422 -1.68 -39.00 18.69
N GLU A 423 -2.83 -39.67 18.58
CA GLU A 423 -3.72 -39.56 17.41
C GLU A 423 -4.28 -38.13 17.25
N GLU A 424 -4.68 -37.49 18.34
CA GLU A 424 -5.13 -36.08 18.32
C GLU A 424 -4.00 -35.12 17.91
N GLN A 425 -2.78 -35.36 18.40
CA GLN A 425 -1.58 -34.61 17.99
C GLN A 425 -1.29 -34.77 16.50
N ALA A 426 -1.42 -35.98 15.94
CA ALA A 426 -1.24 -36.24 14.52
C ALA A 426 -2.24 -35.43 13.68
N ALA A 427 -3.54 -35.50 14.02
CA ALA A 427 -4.57 -34.75 13.31
C ALA A 427 -4.37 -33.23 13.40
N THR A 428 -3.94 -32.73 14.56
CA THR A 428 -3.61 -31.31 14.73
C THR A 428 -2.38 -30.92 13.91
N GLY A 429 -1.37 -31.80 13.85
CA GLY A 429 -0.17 -31.58 13.06
C GLY A 429 -0.44 -31.52 11.56
N ASP A 430 -1.33 -32.37 11.05
CA ASP A 430 -1.77 -32.32 9.66
C ASP A 430 -2.45 -30.98 9.33
N GLN A 431 -3.35 -30.51 10.21
CA GLN A 431 -4.03 -29.22 10.04
C GLN A 431 -3.07 -28.03 10.06
N ILE A 432 -2.04 -28.07 10.92
CA ILE A 432 -1.00 -27.03 10.94
C ILE A 432 -0.20 -27.07 9.65
N SER A 433 0.15 -28.26 9.14
CA SER A 433 0.90 -28.41 7.90
C SER A 433 0.12 -27.86 6.69
N GLU A 434 -1.19 -28.12 6.61
CA GLU A 434 -2.07 -27.52 5.59
C GLU A 434 -2.12 -25.99 5.71
N SER A 435 -2.19 -25.47 6.94
CA SER A 435 -2.19 -24.02 7.19
C SER A 435 -0.88 -23.37 6.75
N VAL A 436 0.27 -24.03 6.99
CA VAL A 436 1.59 -23.55 6.56
C VAL A 436 1.71 -23.56 5.05
N GLN A 437 1.19 -24.59 4.38
CA GLN A 437 1.15 -24.64 2.92
C GLN A 437 0.31 -23.49 2.35
N SER A 438 -0.87 -23.21 2.92
CA SER A 438 -1.70 -22.08 2.53
C SER A 438 -1.01 -20.73 2.74
N ILE A 439 -0.26 -20.57 3.84
CA ILE A 439 0.56 -19.37 4.09
C ILE A 439 1.65 -19.20 3.01
N SER A 440 2.28 -20.29 2.59
CA SER A 440 3.28 -20.27 1.50
C SER A 440 2.65 -19.83 0.19
N GLU A 441 1.50 -20.40 -0.18
CA GLU A 441 0.77 -20.04 -1.40
C GLU A 441 0.36 -18.56 -1.40
N VAL A 442 -0.18 -18.06 -0.28
CA VAL A 442 -0.53 -16.63 -0.13
C VAL A 442 0.71 -15.73 -0.18
N SER A 443 1.86 -16.21 0.31
CA SER A 443 3.12 -15.46 0.25
C SER A 443 3.61 -15.33 -1.19
N ASP A 444 3.53 -16.41 -1.98
CA ASP A 444 3.88 -16.39 -3.41
C ASP A 444 2.94 -15.47 -4.21
N GLU A 445 1.62 -15.56 -3.97
CA GLU A 445 0.65 -14.65 -4.59
C GLU A 445 0.90 -13.19 -4.21
N SER A 446 1.26 -12.94 -2.95
CA SER A 446 1.60 -11.60 -2.46
C SER A 446 2.87 -11.07 -3.12
N ALA A 447 3.90 -11.91 -3.29
CA ALA A 447 5.12 -11.54 -3.99
C ALA A 447 4.83 -11.11 -5.44
N GLN A 448 4.00 -11.88 -6.15
CA GLN A 448 3.56 -11.53 -7.51
C GLN A 448 2.77 -10.21 -7.54
N GLY A 449 1.81 -10.03 -6.63
CA GLY A 449 1.04 -8.79 -6.55
C GLY A 449 1.90 -7.56 -6.23
N ILE A 450 2.96 -7.72 -5.44
CA ILE A 450 3.92 -6.65 -5.15
C ILE A 450 4.74 -6.30 -6.39
N GLU A 451 5.15 -7.29 -7.19
CA GLU A 451 5.86 -7.04 -8.45
C GLU A 451 5.00 -6.23 -9.44
N GLU A 452 3.71 -6.51 -9.54
CA GLU A 452 2.77 -5.72 -10.33
C GLU A 452 2.65 -4.27 -9.81
N VAL A 453 2.65 -4.07 -8.49
CA VAL A 453 2.63 -2.73 -7.88
C VAL A 453 3.90 -1.96 -8.17
N VAL A 454 5.07 -2.62 -8.11
CA VAL A 454 6.36 -2.00 -8.49
C VAL A 454 6.32 -1.56 -9.95
N GLN A 455 5.87 -2.43 -10.86
CA GLN A 455 5.74 -2.09 -12.27
C GLN A 455 4.82 -0.88 -12.49
N ALA A 456 3.64 -0.87 -11.86
CA ALA A 456 2.69 0.24 -11.95
C ALA A 456 3.26 1.55 -11.39
N ALA A 457 4.06 1.49 -10.31
CA ALA A 457 4.74 2.65 -9.76
C ALA A 457 5.78 3.22 -10.73
N THR A 458 6.56 2.36 -11.39
CA THR A 458 7.53 2.78 -12.42
C THR A 458 6.83 3.40 -13.64
N GLU A 459 5.74 2.80 -14.13
CA GLU A 459 4.96 3.37 -15.23
C GLU A 459 4.35 4.74 -14.88
N LEU A 460 3.92 4.93 -13.62
CA LEU A 460 3.46 6.22 -13.13
C LEU A 460 4.58 7.26 -13.10
N GLU A 461 5.78 6.90 -12.68
CA GLU A 461 6.95 7.77 -12.67
C GLU A 461 7.35 8.21 -14.09
N GLU A 462 7.32 7.30 -15.06
CA GLU A 462 7.56 7.63 -16.47
C GLU A 462 6.50 8.60 -17.03
N LEU A 463 5.23 8.38 -16.67
CA LEU A 463 4.13 9.24 -17.10
C LEU A 463 4.19 10.63 -16.45
N THR A 464 4.51 10.72 -15.16
CA THR A 464 4.69 12.01 -14.46
C THR A 464 5.90 12.75 -15.01
N GLY A 465 6.99 12.07 -15.30
CA GLY A 465 8.16 12.65 -15.98
C GLY A 465 7.82 13.22 -17.35
N SER A 466 7.04 12.48 -18.15
CA SER A 466 6.57 12.94 -19.46
C SER A 466 5.63 14.14 -19.37
N LEU A 467 4.69 14.12 -18.42
CA LEU A 467 3.77 15.24 -18.17
C LEU A 467 4.50 16.48 -17.66
N ARG A 468 5.50 16.32 -16.78
CA ARG A 468 6.36 17.40 -16.30
C ARG A 468 7.08 18.06 -17.48
N GLY A 469 7.67 17.27 -18.37
CA GLY A 469 8.31 17.78 -19.59
C GLY A 469 7.36 18.57 -20.50
N LEU A 470 6.11 18.10 -20.68
CA LEU A 470 5.09 18.82 -21.44
C LEU A 470 4.65 20.12 -20.77
N VAL A 471 4.61 20.16 -19.44
CA VAL A 471 4.27 21.37 -18.68
C VAL A 471 5.42 22.38 -18.74
N ASP A 472 6.67 21.93 -18.68
CA ASP A 472 7.86 22.77 -18.77
C ASP A 472 8.05 23.42 -20.15
N GLU A 473 7.48 22.83 -21.22
CA GLU A 473 7.45 23.44 -22.56
C GLU A 473 6.65 24.76 -22.57
N PHE A 474 5.65 24.88 -21.70
CA PHE A 474 4.89 26.11 -21.51
C PHE A 474 5.57 26.99 -20.46
N HIS A 475 5.98 28.19 -20.86
CA HIS A 475 6.58 29.17 -19.96
C HIS A 475 5.48 29.81 -19.11
N VAL A 476 5.12 29.12 -18.04
CA VAL A 476 4.28 29.66 -16.97
C VAL A 476 5.21 30.47 -16.08
N GLY A 477 5.19 31.79 -16.22
CA GLY A 477 6.07 32.68 -15.46
C GLY A 477 6.07 32.30 -13.98
N SER A 478 7.26 32.14 -13.40
CA SER A 478 7.39 31.77 -12.00
C SER A 478 6.58 32.77 -11.18
N ARG A 479 5.61 32.24 -10.45
CA ARG A 479 5.01 33.01 -9.36
C ARG A 479 6.11 33.10 -8.33
N ASP A 480 6.93 34.14 -8.41
CA ASP A 480 7.82 34.57 -7.33
C ASP A 480 6.93 35.03 -6.18
N ALA A 481 6.31 34.06 -5.51
CA ALA A 481 5.72 34.21 -4.20
C ALA A 481 6.87 34.28 -3.20
N ASN A 482 7.59 35.42 -3.21
CA ASN A 482 8.12 36.12 -2.05
C ASN A 482 9.19 37.11 -2.51
N GLY A 483 8.92 38.41 -2.36
CA GLY A 483 9.94 39.44 -2.44
C GLY A 483 11.00 39.22 -1.35
N ARG A 484 12.07 38.51 -1.68
CA ARG A 484 13.36 38.61 -1.01
C ARG A 484 14.44 38.65 -2.07
N ALA A 485 15.10 39.79 -2.12
CA ALA A 485 16.27 40.05 -2.93
C ALA A 485 17.28 38.91 -2.78
N ASP A 486 17.62 38.31 -3.91
CA ASP A 486 18.71 37.35 -4.05
C ASP A 486 20.02 38.13 -3.80
N GLY A 487 20.63 37.89 -2.65
CA GLY A 487 22.02 38.24 -2.40
C GLY A 487 22.92 37.12 -2.94
N PRO A 488 24.12 37.44 -3.45
CA PRO A 488 24.93 36.47 -4.19
C PRO A 488 25.33 35.28 -3.28
N LYS A 489 24.97 34.06 -3.69
CA LYS A 489 25.47 32.82 -3.09
C LYS A 489 26.99 32.75 -3.22
N ALA A 490 27.67 32.81 -2.08
CA ALA A 490 29.07 32.41 -1.95
C ALA A 490 29.20 30.87 -2.10
N PRO A 491 30.34 30.36 -2.60
CA PRO A 491 30.54 28.93 -2.81
C PRO A 491 30.64 28.19 -1.46
N ALA A 492 29.91 27.08 -1.35
CA ALA A 492 29.97 26.18 -0.21
C ALA A 492 31.36 25.52 -0.15
N ASN A 493 32.13 25.91 0.86
CA ASN A 493 33.35 25.24 1.25
C ASN A 493 32.95 24.04 2.12
N GLY A 494 33.42 22.85 1.74
CA GLY A 494 33.26 21.65 2.54
C GLY A 494 33.94 21.80 3.90
N THR A 495 33.28 21.34 4.96
CA THR A 495 33.97 20.83 6.14
C THR A 495 33.02 19.90 6.90
N GLU A 496 33.42 18.63 6.85
CA GLU A 496 33.30 17.58 7.86
C GLU A 496 32.51 17.90 9.13
N GLY A 497 31.46 17.12 9.36
CA GLY A 497 30.84 16.89 10.66
C GLY A 497 30.41 15.43 10.73
N GLY A 498 31.31 14.59 11.25
CA GLY A 498 31.14 13.15 11.33
C GLY A 498 29.95 12.73 12.20
N PHE A 499 29.22 11.74 11.71
CA PHE A 499 28.36 10.90 12.54
C PHE A 499 29.10 9.59 12.73
N GLU A 500 29.53 9.33 13.96
CA GLU A 500 30.14 8.07 14.38
C GLU A 500 29.15 6.92 14.19
N SER A 501 29.46 6.05 13.22
CA SER A 501 28.97 4.68 13.18
C SER A 501 29.91 3.80 14.00
N THR A 502 29.47 3.36 15.17
CA THR A 502 30.15 2.28 15.90
C THR A 502 29.44 0.96 15.62
N THR A 503 29.89 0.27 14.58
CA THR A 503 29.80 -1.19 14.46
C THR A 503 31.13 -1.69 13.91
N GLY A 504 31.77 -2.64 14.60
CA GLY A 504 32.90 -3.37 14.04
C GLY A 504 33.94 -3.86 15.03
N ASP A 505 33.65 -5.03 15.62
CA ASP A 505 34.56 -6.19 15.72
C ASP A 505 35.80 -6.15 16.64
N GLY A 506 36.04 -7.27 17.34
CA GLY A 506 37.21 -7.45 18.20
C GLY A 506 37.15 -8.54 19.27
N ALA A 507 36.93 -9.79 18.85
CA ALA A 507 37.62 -11.00 19.33
C ALA A 507 37.64 -11.45 20.82
N ALA A 508 37.37 -12.75 20.97
CA ALA A 508 38.03 -13.73 21.84
C ALA A 508 37.77 -13.72 23.36
N GLY A 509 36.93 -14.67 23.81
CA GLY A 509 36.83 -15.09 25.21
C GLY A 509 36.25 -16.51 25.33
N ARG A 510 37.13 -17.47 25.63
CA ARG A 510 36.88 -18.90 25.91
C ARG A 510 36.12 -19.13 27.23
N ARG A 511 35.42 -20.28 27.29
CA ARG A 511 35.00 -21.09 28.48
C ARG A 511 33.84 -20.48 29.27
N GLU A 512 32.84 -21.21 29.78
CA GLU A 512 32.74 -22.61 30.23
C GLU A 512 31.24 -22.97 30.32
N ALA A 513 30.89 -24.22 30.00
CA ALA A 513 29.56 -24.79 30.28
C ALA A 513 29.53 -25.34 31.72
N PRO A 514 28.38 -25.31 32.42
CA PRO A 514 28.15 -26.22 33.52
C PRO A 514 27.37 -27.45 33.05
N GLU A 515 27.89 -28.59 33.46
CA GLU A 515 27.34 -29.94 33.29
C GLU A 515 25.91 -30.04 33.83
N LEU A 516 25.06 -30.74 33.07
CA LEU A 516 23.88 -31.41 33.60
C LEU A 516 24.31 -32.81 34.05
N GLY A 517 24.13 -33.08 35.35
CA GLY A 517 24.32 -34.39 35.96
C GLY A 517 23.53 -34.49 37.26
N ALA A 518 22.34 -35.07 37.18
CA ALA A 518 21.67 -35.95 38.14
C ALA A 518 20.23 -36.21 37.65
#